data_AF-A0A2G2W6D4-F1
#
_entry.id   AF-A0A2G2W6D4-F1
#
_cell.length_a   1.000
_cell.length_b   1.000
_cell.length_c   1.000
_cell.angle_alpha   90.00
_cell.angle_beta   90.00
_cell.angle_gamma   90.00
#
_symmetry.space_group_name_H-M   'P 1'
#
loop_
_entity.id
_entity.type
_entity.pdbx_description
1 polymer ?
#
loop_
_entity_poly.entity_id
_entity_poly.type
_entity_poly.pdbx_seq_one_letter_code
_entity_poly.pdbx_strand_id
1 'polypeptide(L)'
;MQDMLCRCGDPVLCGDTIYWFTYDGLHLFAYDMNSKDWLLSTSLENLLHPLKPPKKSIIKYPPVSILFGLPNGQLLVIVEENDARYLSLASLAVSRAGQHSLNVTRHFLQPFSVDAPYFVLHDAKAMVKNAGQGGTQWRGQDIHEGGS
;
A
#
# COMPACT_ATOMS: atom_id res chain seq x y z
N MET A 1 -7.96 -5.04 25.20
CA MET A 1 -6.56 -4.94 24.73
C MET A 1 -6.39 -6.02 23.66
N GLN A 2 -7.14 -5.87 22.58
CA GLN A 2 -7.33 -6.87 21.53
C GLN A 2 -6.74 -6.33 20.23
N ASP A 3 -5.85 -7.12 19.65
CA ASP A 3 -5.51 -7.14 18.24
C ASP A 3 -5.02 -5.82 17.62
N MET A 4 -3.87 -5.34 18.10
CA MET A 4 -2.86 -4.76 17.20
C MET A 4 -2.19 -5.90 16.43
N LEU A 5 -2.98 -6.73 15.72
CA LEU A 5 -2.43 -7.50 14.61
C LEU A 5 -1.87 -6.45 13.67
N CYS A 6 -0.54 -6.45 13.51
CA CYS A 6 0.17 -5.63 12.54
C CYS A 6 -0.61 -5.75 11.24
N ARG A 7 -1.33 -4.68 10.92
CA ARG A 7 -2.02 -4.59 9.66
C ARG A 7 -0.86 -4.63 8.65
N CYS A 8 -0.90 -5.57 7.72
CA CYS A 8 0.06 -5.62 6.62
C CYS A 8 -0.75 -5.49 5.33
N GLY A 9 -0.17 -4.85 4.31
CA GLY A 9 -0.73 -4.96 2.97
C GLY A 9 -0.71 -6.41 2.50
N ASP A 10 -1.59 -6.77 1.55
CA ASP A 10 -1.59 -8.12 0.99
C ASP A 10 -0.20 -8.45 0.39
N PRO A 11 0.36 -9.63 0.70
CA PRO A 11 1.68 -9.99 0.23
C PRO A 11 1.68 -10.22 -1.28
N VAL A 12 2.75 -9.79 -1.93
CA VAL A 12 2.97 -9.94 -3.37
C VAL A 12 4.19 -10.80 -3.60
N LEU A 13 4.02 -11.85 -4.41
CA LEU A 13 5.13 -12.65 -4.92
C LEU A 13 5.71 -11.98 -6.17
N CYS A 14 7.01 -11.67 -6.15
CA CYS A 14 7.75 -11.17 -7.31
C CYS A 14 9.05 -11.97 -7.44
N GLY A 15 9.14 -12.79 -8.50
CA GLY A 15 10.19 -13.81 -8.61
C GLY A 15 10.10 -14.80 -7.44
N ASP A 16 11.23 -15.03 -6.76
CA ASP A 16 11.33 -15.92 -5.60
C ASP A 16 11.19 -15.18 -4.25
N THR A 17 10.72 -13.94 -4.27
CA THR A 17 10.63 -13.09 -3.08
C THR A 17 9.20 -12.63 -2.85
N ILE A 18 8.72 -12.82 -1.63
CA ILE A 18 7.43 -12.32 -1.18
C ILE A 18 7.66 -10.94 -0.54
N TYR A 19 6.83 -9.94 -0.87
CA TYR A 19 6.92 -8.56 -0.39
C TYR A 19 5.61 -8.10 0.27
N TRP A 20 5.67 -7.32 1.35
CA TRP A 20 4.50 -6.67 1.95
C TRP A 20 4.90 -5.38 2.68
N PHE A 21 3.94 -4.46 2.83
CA PHE A 21 4.13 -3.23 3.60
C PHE A 21 3.66 -3.40 5.05
N THR A 22 4.33 -2.71 5.98
CA THR A 22 3.71 -2.33 7.25
C THR A 22 2.97 -1.01 7.11
N TYR A 23 1.80 -0.89 7.73
CA TYR A 23 1.10 0.40 7.78
C TYR A 23 1.78 1.38 8.75
N ASP A 24 2.46 0.88 9.78
CA ASP A 24 3.29 1.71 10.66
C ASP A 24 4.65 1.96 9.99
N GLY A 25 4.90 3.20 9.57
CA GLY A 25 6.18 3.66 9.02
C GLY A 25 6.45 3.34 7.53
N LEU A 26 5.49 2.74 6.82
CA LEU A 26 5.60 2.33 5.40
C LEU A 26 6.93 1.59 5.11
N HIS A 27 7.25 0.59 5.93
CA HIS A 27 8.41 -0.27 5.66
C HIS A 27 8.03 -1.38 4.69
N LEU A 28 8.93 -1.71 3.78
CA LEU A 28 8.81 -2.89 2.92
C LEU A 28 9.55 -4.05 3.59
N PHE A 29 8.81 -5.11 3.87
CA PHE A 29 9.35 -6.39 4.29
C PHE A 29 9.42 -7.31 3.09
N ALA A 30 10.40 -8.20 3.11
CA ALA A 30 10.48 -9.29 2.16
C ALA A 30 10.94 -10.59 2.80
N TYR A 31 10.49 -11.70 2.22
CA TYR A 31 11.03 -13.03 2.47
C TYR A 31 11.56 -13.59 1.15
N ASP A 32 12.87 -13.76 1.07
CA ASP A 32 13.54 -14.40 -0.06
C ASP A 32 13.46 -15.92 0.14
N MET A 33 12.72 -16.61 -0.72
CA MET A 33 12.52 -18.06 -0.59
C MET A 33 13.76 -18.87 -0.98
N ASN A 34 14.65 -18.31 -1.79
CA ASN A 34 15.89 -18.97 -2.19
C ASN A 34 16.90 -18.95 -1.05
N SER A 35 17.14 -17.78 -0.47
CA SER A 35 18.07 -17.65 0.66
C SER A 35 17.42 -17.97 2.01
N LYS A 36 16.10 -18.10 2.05
CA LYS A 36 15.28 -18.34 3.26
C LYS A 36 15.48 -17.27 4.33
N ASP A 37 15.70 -16.03 3.91
CA ASP A 37 15.99 -14.91 4.80
C ASP A 37 14.88 -13.86 4.80
N TRP A 38 14.70 -13.21 5.95
CA TRP A 38 13.89 -12.01 6.07
C TRP A 38 14.75 -10.77 5.79
N LEU A 39 14.16 -9.84 5.03
CA LEU A 39 14.77 -8.58 4.63
C LEU A 39 13.82 -7.43 4.98
N LEU A 40 14.40 -6.31 5.39
CA LEU A 40 13.63 -5.12 5.79
C LEU A 40 14.22 -3.86 5.14
N SER A 41 13.36 -2.99 4.63
CA SER A 41 13.75 -1.65 4.18
C SER A 41 13.78 -0.64 5.33
N THR A 42 14.51 0.47 5.12
CA THR A 42 14.24 1.70 5.86
C THR A 42 12.82 2.20 5.59
N SER A 43 12.32 3.13 6.41
CA SER A 43 11.01 3.76 6.18
C SER A 43 10.94 4.40 4.78
N LEU A 44 9.82 4.20 4.10
CA LEU A 44 9.58 4.73 2.76
C LEU A 44 8.66 5.96 2.77
N GLU A 45 8.37 6.53 3.94
CA GLU A 45 7.48 7.69 4.06
C GLU A 45 7.93 8.86 3.17
N ASN A 46 9.22 9.23 3.22
CA ASN A 46 9.78 10.30 2.39
C ASN A 46 9.80 9.97 0.89
N LEU A 47 9.71 8.69 0.55
CA LEU A 47 9.78 8.18 -0.80
C LEU A 47 8.38 8.09 -1.43
N LEU A 48 7.35 7.83 -0.64
CA LEU A 48 5.99 7.57 -1.09
C LEU A 48 4.99 8.67 -0.77
N HIS A 49 5.21 9.48 0.26
CA HIS A 49 4.32 10.60 0.53
C HIS A 49 4.66 11.82 -0.35
N PRO A 50 3.63 12.55 -0.84
CA PRO A 50 3.85 13.86 -1.42
C PRO A 50 4.54 14.78 -0.41
N LEU A 51 5.42 15.67 -0.89
CA LEU A 51 6.19 16.66 -0.11
C LEU A 51 5.35 17.60 0.79
N LYS A 52 4.02 17.55 0.72
CA LYS A 52 3.14 18.41 1.51
C LYS A 52 2.76 17.73 2.82
N PRO A 53 3.07 18.32 3.98
CA PRO A 53 2.74 17.75 5.28
C PRO A 53 1.22 17.53 5.40
N PRO A 54 0.78 16.54 6.18
CA PRO A 54 -0.64 16.30 6.40
C PRO A 54 -1.28 17.58 6.96
N LYS A 55 -2.21 18.16 6.20
CA LYS A 55 -3.24 18.99 6.84
C LYS A 55 -3.94 18.07 7.81
N LYS A 56 -3.93 18.42 9.10
CA LYS A 56 -4.61 17.70 10.20
C LYS A 56 -6.00 17.26 9.76
N SER A 57 -6.07 16.10 9.14
CA SER A 57 -7.30 15.43 8.77
C SER A 57 -7.28 14.17 9.59
N ILE A 58 -8.44 13.91 10.21
CA ILE A 58 -8.67 12.80 11.12
C ILE A 58 -8.71 11.55 10.24
N ILE A 59 -7.54 11.12 9.76
CA ILE A 59 -7.41 9.88 9.01
C ILE A 59 -7.45 8.78 10.06
N LYS A 60 -8.64 8.20 10.26
CA LYS A 60 -8.91 7.08 11.18
C LYS A 60 -8.31 5.75 10.71
N TYR A 61 -7.72 5.69 9.52
CA TYR A 61 -7.26 4.47 8.87
C TYR A 61 -5.93 4.71 8.18
N PRO A 62 -4.94 3.83 8.30
CA PRO A 62 -3.64 4.05 7.66
C PRO A 62 -3.80 4.21 6.15
N PRO A 63 -2.90 4.97 5.49
CA PRO A 63 -2.94 5.16 4.04
C PRO A 63 -2.99 3.80 3.36
N VAL A 64 -4.03 3.58 2.56
CA VAL A 64 -4.16 2.35 1.79
C VAL A 64 -3.01 2.31 0.80
N SER A 65 -2.19 1.27 0.92
CA SER A 65 -1.10 0.98 -0.02
C SER A 65 -1.44 -0.32 -0.74
N ILE A 66 -1.73 -0.23 -2.03
CA ILE A 66 -1.90 -1.41 -2.87
C ILE A 66 -0.55 -1.70 -3.50
N LEU A 67 -0.04 -2.91 -3.30
CA LEU A 67 1.22 -3.38 -3.85
C LEU A 67 0.94 -4.34 -4.99
N PHE A 68 1.69 -4.22 -6.09
CA PHE A 68 1.66 -5.15 -7.21
C PHE A 68 3.07 -5.48 -7.68
N GLY A 69 3.28 -6.73 -8.11
CA GLY A 69 4.50 -7.17 -8.77
C GLY A 69 4.40 -6.87 -10.27
N LEU A 70 5.40 -6.21 -10.82
CA LEU A 70 5.49 -5.94 -12.24
C LEU A 70 6.32 -7.02 -12.95
N PRO A 71 6.04 -7.34 -14.23
CA PRO A 71 6.80 -8.36 -14.98
C PRO A 71 8.29 -8.05 -15.13
N ASN A 72 8.70 -6.79 -14.98
CA ASN A 72 10.09 -6.35 -15.02
C ASN A 72 10.82 -6.51 -13.67
N GLY A 73 10.19 -7.16 -12.68
CA GLY A 73 10.76 -7.37 -11.34
C GLY A 73 10.61 -6.17 -10.40
N GLN A 74 10.03 -5.06 -10.86
CA GLN A 74 9.74 -3.90 -10.01
C GLN A 74 8.43 -4.11 -9.25
N LEU A 75 8.21 -3.27 -8.24
CA LEU A 75 6.99 -3.21 -7.48
C LEU A 75 6.24 -1.92 -7.83
N LEU A 76 4.95 -2.02 -8.10
CA LEU A 76 4.06 -0.87 -8.25
C LEU A 76 3.32 -0.66 -6.94
N VAL A 77 3.32 0.56 -6.44
CA VAL A 77 2.54 0.94 -5.26
C VAL A 77 1.58 2.06 -5.60
N ILE A 78 0.33 1.92 -5.14
CA ILE A 78 -0.69 2.96 -5.16
C ILE A 78 -0.92 3.37 -3.71
N VAL A 79 -0.69 4.65 -3.40
CA VAL A 79 -0.94 5.22 -2.08
C VAL A 79 -2.02 6.30 -2.15
N GLU A 80 -2.87 6.35 -1.13
CA GLU A 80 -3.83 7.43 -0.99
C GLU A 80 -3.17 8.73 -0.53
N GLU A 81 -3.52 9.85 -1.17
CA GLU A 81 -3.10 11.18 -0.73
C GLU A 81 -4.08 11.80 0.29
N ASN A 82 -3.66 12.89 0.92
CA ASN A 82 -4.46 13.58 1.94
C ASN A 82 -5.81 14.13 1.43
N ASP A 83 -5.98 14.30 0.12
CA ASP A 83 -7.25 14.66 -0.50
C ASP A 83 -7.92 13.39 -1.01
N ALA A 84 -9.17 13.15 -0.58
CA ALA A 84 -9.98 11.96 -0.83
C ALA A 84 -10.38 11.78 -2.31
N ARG A 85 -9.63 12.35 -3.26
CA ARG A 85 -9.77 12.17 -4.70
C ARG A 85 -8.42 12.05 -5.40
N TYR A 86 -7.31 12.00 -4.66
CA TYR A 86 -5.98 11.92 -5.21
C TYR A 86 -5.29 10.66 -4.72
N LEU A 87 -4.74 9.93 -5.67
CA LEU A 87 -3.89 8.77 -5.44
C LEU A 87 -2.52 9.07 -6.04
N SER A 88 -1.49 8.49 -5.46
CA SER A 88 -0.13 8.55 -5.96
C SER A 88 0.31 7.16 -6.39
N LEU A 89 0.77 7.05 -7.63
CA LEU A 89 1.36 5.83 -8.19
C LEU A 89 2.87 5.94 -8.15
N ALA A 90 3.57 4.92 -7.64
CA ALA A 90 5.02 4.84 -7.72
C ALA A 90 5.50 3.46 -8.17
N SER A 91 6.56 3.44 -8.99
CA SER A 91 7.34 2.22 -9.24
C SER A 91 8.57 2.21 -8.35
N LEU A 92 8.81 1.06 -7.72
CA LEU A 92 9.89 0.79 -6.80
C LEU A 92 10.76 -0.34 -7.37
N ALA A 93 12.06 -0.08 -7.50
CA ALA A 93 13.05 -1.13 -7.65
C ALA A 93 13.59 -1.52 -6.28
N VAL A 94 13.67 -2.81 -6.04
CA VAL A 94 14.12 -3.36 -4.75
C VAL A 94 15.35 -4.21 -4.99
N SER A 95 16.37 -3.99 -4.18
CA SER A 95 17.61 -4.77 -4.21
C SER A 95 18.07 -5.10 -2.81
N ARG A 96 18.79 -6.21 -2.64
CA ARG A 96 19.42 -6.55 -1.37
C ARG A 96 20.55 -5.55 -1.06
N ALA A 97 20.60 -5.07 0.17
CA ALA A 97 21.53 -4.03 0.63
C ALA A 97 22.40 -4.49 1.80
N GLY A 98 22.75 -5.78 1.82
CA GLY A 98 23.43 -6.45 2.93
C GLY A 98 22.71 -7.73 3.35
N GLN A 99 23.02 -8.23 4.55
CA GLN A 99 22.55 -9.54 4.98
C GLN A 99 21.05 -9.56 5.31
N HIS A 100 20.47 -8.48 5.83
CA HIS A 100 19.07 -8.41 6.28
C HIS A 100 18.33 -7.14 5.83
N SER A 101 18.83 -6.46 4.81
CA SER A 101 18.37 -5.13 4.41
C SER A 101 17.95 -5.08 2.95
N LEU A 102 16.91 -4.30 2.69
CA LEU A 102 16.48 -3.91 1.36
C LEU A 102 16.89 -2.46 1.10
N ASN A 103 17.44 -2.21 -0.08
CA ASN A 103 17.47 -0.88 -0.68
C ASN A 103 16.28 -0.76 -1.62
N VAL A 104 15.53 0.32 -1.48
CA VAL A 104 14.33 0.59 -2.26
C VAL A 104 14.51 1.92 -2.96
N THR A 105 14.49 1.89 -4.29
CA THR A 105 14.66 3.07 -5.13
C THR A 105 13.37 3.36 -5.87
N ARG A 106 12.94 4.62 -5.84
CA ARG A 106 11.76 5.07 -6.60
C ARG A 106 12.15 5.48 -8.01
N HIS A 107 11.54 4.85 -9.01
CA HIS A 107 11.72 5.24 -10.41
C HIS A 107 10.84 6.42 -10.82
N PHE A 108 9.57 6.43 -10.37
CA PHE A 108 8.66 7.55 -10.58
C PHE A 108 7.69 7.69 -9.41
N LEU A 109 7.11 8.89 -9.30
CA LEU A 109 5.94 9.18 -8.48
C LEU A 109 4.99 10.02 -9.32
N GLN A 110 3.80 9.51 -9.59
CA GLN A 110 2.81 10.20 -10.40
C GLN A 110 1.51 10.33 -9.59
N PRO A 111 1.15 11.55 -9.15
CA PRO A 111 -0.17 11.81 -8.60
C PRO A 111 -1.21 11.76 -9.71
N PHE A 112 -2.40 11.24 -9.42
CA PHE A 112 -3.54 11.22 -10.31
C PHE A 112 -4.84 11.39 -9.52
N SER A 113 -5.82 12.04 -10.14
CA SER A 113 -7.15 12.17 -9.56
C SER A 113 -8.03 10.97 -9.92
N VAL A 114 -8.90 10.58 -9.01
CA VAL A 114 -9.94 9.58 -9.24
C VAL A 114 -11.32 10.21 -9.05
N ASP A 115 -12.25 9.85 -9.93
CA ASP A 115 -13.66 10.19 -9.77
C ASP A 115 -14.27 9.38 -8.63
N ALA A 116 -15.20 9.99 -7.90
CA ALA A 116 -15.95 9.28 -6.88
C ALA A 116 -17.20 8.60 -7.46
N PRO A 117 -17.61 7.43 -6.91
CA PRO A 117 -16.92 6.68 -5.86
C PRO A 117 -15.70 5.92 -6.41
N TYR A 118 -14.67 5.76 -5.57
CA TYR A 118 -13.57 4.82 -5.83
C TYR A 118 -13.48 3.78 -4.71
N PHE A 119 -12.86 2.66 -5.03
CA PHE A 119 -12.67 1.56 -4.10
C PHE A 119 -11.26 1.60 -3.53
N VAL A 120 -11.16 1.39 -2.23
CA VAL A 120 -9.88 1.19 -1.53
C VAL A 120 -9.90 -0.16 -0.84
N LEU A 121 -8.77 -0.85 -0.84
CA LEU A 121 -8.66 -2.14 -0.16
C LEU A 121 -8.43 -1.93 1.34
N HIS A 122 -9.23 -2.57 2.17
CA HIS A 122 -9.07 -2.56 3.63
C HIS A 122 -9.46 -3.94 4.19
N ASP A 123 -8.56 -4.56 4.96
CA ASP A 123 -8.75 -5.91 5.52
C ASP A 123 -9.25 -6.92 4.46
N ALA A 124 -8.59 -6.95 3.30
CA ALA A 124 -8.96 -7.77 2.14
C ALA A 124 -10.37 -7.53 1.58
N LYS A 125 -11.01 -6.40 1.91
CA LYS A 125 -12.32 -5.98 1.38
C LYS A 125 -12.21 -4.69 0.58
N ALA A 126 -12.90 -4.64 -0.55
CA ALA A 126 -13.07 -3.41 -1.31
C ALA A 126 -14.07 -2.49 -0.59
N MET A 127 -13.60 -1.33 -0.13
CA MET A 127 -14.38 -0.33 0.58
C MET A 127 -14.66 0.86 -0.33
N VAL A 128 -15.93 1.26 -0.43
CA VAL A 128 -16.34 2.43 -1.22
C VAL A 128 -15.96 3.72 -0.50
N LYS A 129 -15.29 4.64 -1.19
CA LYS A 129 -14.98 5.99 -0.72
C LYS A 129 -15.68 7.03 -1.59
N ASN A 130 -16.55 7.83 -0.96
CA ASN A 130 -17.31 8.89 -1.62
C ASN A 130 -16.59 10.24 -1.46
N ALA A 131 -16.58 11.06 -2.52
CA ALA A 131 -16.08 12.42 -2.43
C ALA A 131 -17.04 13.29 -1.61
N GLY A 132 -16.60 13.74 -0.44
CA GLY A 132 -17.23 14.82 0.30
C GLY A 132 -18.55 14.47 0.98
N GLN A 133 -18.50 13.85 2.17
CA GLN A 133 -19.42 14.15 3.26
C GLN A 133 -18.77 13.71 4.57
N GLY A 134 -18.64 14.64 5.51
CA GLY A 134 -18.24 14.33 6.89
C GLY A 134 -19.27 13.39 7.49
N GLY A 135 -18.97 12.10 7.48
CA GLY A 135 -19.90 11.04 7.88
C GLY A 135 -19.81 9.88 6.89
N THR A 136 -18.84 9.00 7.10
CA THR A 136 -18.69 7.78 6.30
C THR A 136 -19.89 6.86 6.57
N GLN A 137 -20.84 6.77 5.64
CA GLN A 137 -21.85 5.73 5.66
C GLN A 137 -21.34 4.53 4.87
N TRP A 138 -20.86 3.52 5.59
CA TRP A 138 -20.38 2.27 5.01
C TRP A 138 -21.58 1.35 4.69
N ARG A 139 -21.79 1.02 3.42
CA ARG A 139 -22.55 -0.18 3.05
C ARG A 139 -21.54 -1.21 2.55
N GLY A 140 -21.34 -2.29 3.30
CA GLY A 140 -20.68 -3.47 2.75
C GLY A 140 -21.59 -4.06 1.68
N GLN A 141 -21.08 -4.24 0.47
CA GLN A 141 -21.67 -5.15 -0.49
C GLN A 141 -20.83 -6.41 -0.49
N ASP A 142 -21.40 -7.50 0.00
CA ASP A 142 -20.86 -8.83 -0.24
C ASP A 142 -21.02 -9.11 -1.74
N ILE A 143 -19.89 -9.26 -2.43
CA ILE A 143 -19.89 -9.66 -3.83
C ILE A 143 -20.24 -11.15 -3.86
N HIS A 144 -21.50 -11.47 -4.10
CA HIS A 144 -21.90 -12.83 -4.41
C HIS A 144 -21.36 -13.20 -5.80
N GLU A 145 -20.48 -14.20 -5.84
CA GLU A 145 -20.15 -14.93 -7.07
C GLU A 145 -21.43 -15.58 -7.60
N GLY A 146 -21.99 -15.00 -8.67
CA GLY A 146 -23.03 -15.63 -9.47
C GLY A 146 -22.41 -16.74 -10.31
N GLY A 147 -22.44 -17.96 -9.77
CA GLY A 147 -22.23 -19.19 -10.54
C GLY A 147 -23.39 -19.43 -11.50
N SER A 148 -23.00 -19.82 -12.73
CA SER A 148 -23.78 -20.15 -13.92
C SER A 148 -25.07 -20.96 -13.71
#